data_AF-A0A2N2WVZ0-F1
#
_entry.id   AF-A0A2N2WVZ0-F1
#
_cell.length_a   1.000
_cell.length_b   1.000
_cell.length_c   1.000
_cell.angle_alpha   90.00
_cell.angle_beta   90.00
_cell.angle_gamma   90.00
#
_symmetry.space_group_name_H-M   'P 1'
#
loop_
_entity.id
_entity.type
_entity.pdbx_description
1 polymer ?
#
loop_
_entity_poly.entity_id
_entity_poly.type
_entity_poly.pdbx_seq_one_letter_code
_entity_poly.pdbx_strand_id
1 'polypeptide(L)'
;MKNLKVQLLALGLVFALAVSAQPLQKGQGNYHRGDKIQKEFKTEQFKGSLKGISNLTEEQQSALKKLQIAHQKEMLPLRNELGEKKAKMNTLQTAENADLKAINALIDEMSVIKTKMAKAKAAKHQAIRNLLTDEQRLQFDLHYSQKGMHYRKGYNN
;
A
#
# COMPACT_ATOMS: atom_id res chain seq x y z
N MET A 1 74.69 -25.30 18.30
CA MET A 1 75.47 -24.14 17.81
C MET A 1 74.46 -23.17 17.21
N LYS A 2 73.85 -22.29 18.00
CA LYS A 2 74.25 -20.90 18.28
C LYS A 2 74.41 -20.02 17.01
N ASN A 3 73.41 -19.15 16.81
CA ASN A 3 73.44 -17.78 16.25
C ASN A 3 73.45 -17.68 14.70
N LEU A 4 72.68 -16.81 14.04
CA LEU A 4 72.69 -15.34 14.18
C LEU A 4 71.42 -14.71 13.56
N LYS A 5 70.87 -13.69 14.22
CA LYS A 5 69.83 -12.78 13.71
C LYS A 5 70.48 -11.75 12.78
N VAL A 6 69.85 -11.47 11.63
CA VAL A 6 69.98 -10.17 10.94
C VAL A 6 68.60 -9.74 10.49
N GLN A 7 68.13 -8.63 11.08
CA GLN A 7 66.99 -7.84 10.62
C GLN A 7 67.48 -6.83 9.58
N LEU A 8 66.58 -6.40 8.67
CA LEU A 8 66.44 -5.08 8.02
C LEU A 8 65.65 -5.32 6.70
N LEU A 9 64.39 -4.94 6.55
CA LEU A 9 63.71 -3.63 6.50
C LEU A 9 63.25 -3.33 5.05
N ALA A 10 61.92 -3.13 4.94
CA ALA A 10 61.19 -2.30 3.99
C ALA A 10 61.20 -2.64 2.48
N LEU A 11 60.01 -3.01 1.96
CA LEU A 11 59.19 -2.10 1.14
C LEU A 11 57.83 -2.75 0.89
N GLY A 12 56.89 -2.44 1.79
CA GLY A 12 55.48 -2.68 1.56
C GLY A 12 54.88 -1.50 0.80
N LEU A 13 54.14 -1.80 -0.27
CA LEU A 13 53.02 -0.99 -0.75
C LEU A 13 52.17 -1.86 -1.69
N VAL A 14 51.39 -2.76 -1.11
CA VAL A 14 50.24 -3.36 -1.80
C VAL A 14 49.16 -2.29 -1.82
N PHE A 15 48.95 -1.66 -2.97
CA PHE A 15 47.83 -0.75 -3.19
C PHE A 15 46.55 -1.60 -3.33
N ALA A 16 45.98 -2.00 -2.20
CA ALA A 16 44.63 -2.53 -2.17
C ALA A 16 43.67 -1.39 -2.48
N LEU A 17 43.13 -1.35 -3.70
CA LEU A 17 41.97 -0.54 -4.03
C LEU A 17 40.79 -1.06 -3.21
N ALA A 18 40.67 -0.57 -1.98
CA ALA A 18 39.42 -0.59 -1.26
C ALA A 18 38.46 0.33 -2.03
N VAL A 19 37.61 -0.27 -2.86
CA VAL A 19 36.38 0.36 -3.30
C VAL A 19 35.59 0.60 -2.03
N SER A 20 35.73 1.81 -1.48
CA SER A 20 34.84 2.30 -0.44
C SER A 20 33.44 2.29 -1.05
N ALA A 21 32.61 1.38 -0.56
CA ALA A 21 31.18 1.44 -0.79
C ALA A 21 30.73 2.79 -0.26
N GLN A 22 30.57 3.77 -1.16
CA GLN A 22 29.88 5.00 -0.82
C GLN A 22 28.49 4.58 -0.34
N PRO A 23 28.05 5.02 0.84
CA PRO A 23 26.67 4.79 1.24
C PRO A 23 25.80 5.45 0.17
N LEU A 24 25.13 4.63 -0.62
CA LEU A 24 24.07 5.09 -1.50
C LEU A 24 23.12 5.87 -0.58
N GLN A 25 23.08 7.18 -0.71
CA GLN A 25 21.97 7.99 -0.20
C GLN A 25 20.75 7.52 -0.97
N LYS A 26 20.14 6.45 -0.46
CA LYS A 26 18.82 6.00 -0.83
C LYS A 26 17.95 7.22 -0.53
N GLY A 27 17.50 7.87 -1.61
CA GLY A 27 16.76 9.11 -1.55
C GLY A 27 15.71 9.03 -0.45
N GLN A 28 15.52 10.15 0.24
CA GLN A 28 14.43 10.38 1.18
C GLN A 28 13.09 10.18 0.44
N GLY A 29 12.71 8.93 0.22
CA GLY A 29 11.34 8.54 0.02
C GLY A 29 10.66 8.89 1.32
N ASN A 30 9.72 9.82 1.23
CA ASN A 30 8.96 10.36 2.34
C ASN A 30 8.10 9.25 2.99
N TYR A 31 8.72 8.32 3.72
CA TYR A 31 8.08 7.28 4.51
C TYR A 31 7.66 7.87 5.86
N HIS A 32 6.86 8.94 5.84
CA HIS A 32 6.06 9.34 6.99
C HIS A 32 4.82 8.44 7.09
N ARG A 33 5.03 7.15 7.34
CA ARG A 33 3.96 6.18 7.60
C ARG A 33 4.24 5.24 8.78
N GLY A 34 5.08 5.69 9.72
CA GLY A 34 5.36 4.98 10.98
C GLY A 34 4.59 5.53 12.18
N ASP A 35 4.69 6.84 12.47
CA ASP A 35 4.34 7.36 13.81
C ASP A 35 3.07 8.21 13.89
N LYS A 36 2.03 7.86 13.12
CA LYS A 36 0.69 8.47 13.29
C LYS A 36 -0.45 7.46 13.34
N ILE A 37 -0.19 6.18 13.57
CA ILE A 37 -1.25 5.15 13.67
C ILE A 37 -2.04 5.23 14.98
N GLN A 38 -1.58 5.99 15.98
CA GLN A 38 -2.35 6.27 17.20
C GLN A 38 -3.01 7.65 17.25
N LYS A 39 -2.84 8.50 16.24
CA LYS A 39 -3.56 9.78 16.20
C LYS A 39 -4.92 9.58 15.57
N GLU A 40 -5.90 9.32 16.43
CA GLU A 40 -7.34 9.47 16.22
C GLU A 40 -7.82 8.85 14.90
N PHE A 41 -8.61 7.79 15.01
CA PHE A 41 -9.45 7.29 13.94
C PHE A 41 -10.48 8.38 13.55
N LYS A 42 -10.01 9.50 12.99
CA LYS A 42 -10.81 10.68 12.71
C LYS A 42 -11.79 10.27 11.62
N THR A 43 -13.05 10.16 12.05
CA THR A 43 -14.27 10.72 11.45
C THR A 43 -14.13 11.49 10.13
N GLU A 44 -13.00 12.14 9.81
CA GLU A 44 -12.72 12.72 8.50
C GLU A 44 -12.63 11.70 7.35
N GLN A 45 -12.21 10.45 7.59
CA GLN A 45 -12.23 9.42 6.53
C GLN A 45 -13.67 8.98 6.15
N PHE A 46 -14.64 9.22 7.04
CA PHE A 46 -16.06 8.96 6.80
C PHE A 46 -16.63 9.95 5.76
N LYS A 47 -16.20 11.22 5.81
CA LYS A 47 -16.67 12.28 4.90
C LYS A 47 -16.30 12.03 3.43
N GLY A 48 -15.22 11.30 3.13
CA GLY A 48 -14.79 11.09 1.73
C GLY A 48 -15.68 10.14 0.92
N SER A 49 -16.34 9.18 1.58
CA SER A 49 -17.22 8.18 0.93
C SER A 49 -18.68 8.61 0.88
N LEU A 50 -19.09 9.54 1.75
CA LEU A 50 -20.48 10.04 1.84
C LEU A 50 -20.58 11.52 1.45
N LYS A 51 -19.50 12.09 0.90
CA LYS A 51 -19.46 13.47 0.45
C LYS A 51 -20.55 13.66 -0.60
N GLY A 52 -21.53 14.51 -0.29
CA GLY A 52 -22.56 14.92 -1.22
C GLY A 52 -23.93 14.27 -1.06
N ILE A 53 -24.14 13.42 -0.04
CA ILE A 53 -25.49 13.03 0.38
C ILE A 53 -26.01 14.07 1.37
N SER A 54 -27.13 14.73 1.09
CA SER A 54 -27.79 15.66 2.00
C SER A 54 -28.76 14.94 2.94
N ASN A 55 -29.08 15.58 4.07
CA ASN A 55 -30.18 15.21 4.96
C ASN A 55 -30.11 13.79 5.55
N LEU A 56 -28.92 13.28 5.88
CA LEU A 56 -28.79 11.99 6.58
C LEU A 56 -29.30 12.08 8.02
N THR A 57 -30.25 11.21 8.40
CA THR A 57 -30.73 11.10 9.78
C THR A 57 -29.62 10.60 10.72
N GLU A 58 -29.74 10.84 12.02
CA GLU A 58 -28.77 10.36 13.01
C GLU A 58 -28.63 8.82 12.98
N GLU A 59 -29.74 8.12 12.74
CA GLU A 59 -29.79 6.66 12.62
C GLU A 59 -29.03 6.20 11.37
N GLN A 60 -29.25 6.84 10.22
CA GLN A 60 -28.51 6.56 8.98
C GLN A 60 -27.00 6.80 9.18
N GLN A 61 -26.63 7.92 9.81
CA GLN A 61 -25.22 8.23 10.09
C GLN A 61 -24.58 7.17 11.00
N SER A 62 -25.28 6.72 12.05
CA SER A 62 -24.82 5.67 12.95
C SER A 62 -24.64 4.33 12.23
N ALA A 63 -25.62 3.93 11.42
CA ALA A 63 -25.56 2.70 10.63
C ALA A 63 -24.41 2.72 9.62
N LEU A 64 -24.23 3.83 8.90
CA LEU A 64 -23.13 4.02 7.96
C LEU A 64 -21.76 3.97 8.65
N LYS A 65 -21.61 4.54 9.85
CA LYS A 65 -20.36 4.47 10.63
C LYS A 65 -20.02 3.03 11.00
N LYS A 66 -21.01 2.26 11.48
CA LYS A 66 -20.84 0.83 11.80
C LYS A 66 -20.43 0.03 10.56
N LEU A 67 -21.09 0.25 9.43
CA LEU A 67 -20.76 -0.38 8.15
C LEU A 67 -19.32 -0.06 7.71
N GLN A 68 -18.89 1.19 7.84
CA GLN A 68 -17.53 1.61 7.50
C GLN A 68 -16.49 0.91 8.40
N ILE A 69 -16.72 0.83 9.72
CA ILE A 69 -15.83 0.13 10.64
C ILE A 69 -15.74 -1.36 10.29
N ALA A 70 -16.87 -2.01 10.04
CA ALA A 70 -16.91 -3.43 9.65
C ALA A 70 -16.11 -3.68 8.36
N HIS A 71 -16.33 -2.88 7.33
CA HIS A 71 -15.57 -2.98 6.09
C HIS A 71 -14.08 -2.72 6.29
N GLN A 72 -13.69 -1.78 7.16
CA GLN A 72 -12.28 -1.55 7.44
C GLN A 72 -11.63 -2.73 8.16
N LYS A 73 -12.34 -3.38 9.10
CA LYS A 73 -11.88 -4.61 9.75
C LYS A 73 -11.67 -5.74 8.75
N GLU A 74 -12.58 -5.88 7.77
CA GLU A 74 -12.44 -6.88 6.69
C GLU A 74 -11.28 -6.54 5.74
N MET A 75 -11.11 -5.27 5.38
CA MET A 75 -10.12 -4.82 4.41
C MET A 75 -8.69 -4.79 4.94
N LEU A 76 -8.50 -4.60 6.24
CA LEU A 76 -7.17 -4.49 6.85
C LEU A 76 -6.30 -5.75 6.62
N PRO A 77 -6.73 -6.97 6.97
CA PRO A 77 -5.92 -8.17 6.73
C PRO A 77 -5.63 -8.40 5.24
N LEU A 78 -6.60 -8.14 4.35
CA LEU A 78 -6.39 -8.27 2.90
C LEU A 78 -5.32 -7.30 2.37
N ARG A 79 -5.26 -6.08 2.92
CA ARG A 79 -4.21 -5.11 2.56
C ARG A 79 -2.83 -5.55 3.05
N ASN A 80 -2.77 -6.12 4.25
CA ASN A 80 -1.52 -6.63 4.82
C ASN A 80 -1.00 -7.80 3.97
N GLU A 81 -1.85 -8.78 3.69
CA GLU A 81 -1.51 -9.95 2.85
C GLU A 81 -1.06 -9.52 1.45
N LEU A 82 -1.76 -8.56 0.83
CA LEU A 82 -1.35 -8.01 -0.45
C LEU A 82 0.00 -7.28 -0.38
N GLY A 83 0.28 -6.60 0.73
CA GLY A 83 1.54 -5.91 0.99
C GLY A 83 2.71 -6.89 1.10
N GLU A 84 2.55 -7.96 1.86
CA GLU A 84 3.53 -9.03 1.99
C GLU A 84 3.85 -9.67 0.64
N LYS A 85 2.82 -10.03 -0.13
CA LYS A 85 3.02 -10.61 -1.47
C LYS A 85 3.73 -9.64 -2.41
N LYS A 86 3.39 -8.34 -2.40
CA LYS A 86 4.11 -7.33 -3.19
C LYS A 86 5.58 -7.22 -2.82
N ALA A 87 5.93 -7.29 -1.53
CA ALA A 87 7.33 -7.28 -1.12
C ALA A 87 8.07 -8.51 -1.67
N LYS A 88 7.48 -9.69 -1.56
CA LYS A 88 8.04 -10.93 -2.13
C LYS A 88 8.13 -10.87 -3.66
N MET A 89 7.17 -10.26 -4.34
CA MET A 89 7.25 -10.02 -5.80
C MET A 89 8.50 -9.24 -6.16
N ASN A 90 8.75 -8.13 -5.46
CA ASN A 90 9.91 -7.28 -5.73
C ASN A 90 11.21 -8.09 -5.58
N THR A 91 11.33 -8.90 -4.52
CA THR A 91 12.49 -9.78 -4.31
C THR A 91 12.68 -10.77 -5.47
N LEU A 92 11.61 -11.43 -5.93
CA LEU A 92 11.69 -12.40 -7.03
C LEU A 92 12.04 -11.74 -8.37
N GLN A 93 11.54 -10.53 -8.62
CA GLN A 93 11.78 -9.80 -9.86
C GLN A 93 13.19 -9.21 -9.95
N THR A 94 13.85 -8.93 -8.83
CA THR A 94 15.22 -8.40 -8.79
C THR A 94 16.29 -9.46 -8.55
N ALA A 95 15.91 -10.74 -8.52
CA ALA A 95 16.86 -11.83 -8.42
C ALA A 95 17.70 -11.94 -9.70
N GLU A 96 18.99 -12.25 -9.56
CA GLU A 96 19.90 -12.45 -10.71
C GLU A 96 19.36 -13.52 -11.67
N ASN A 97 18.81 -14.61 -11.11
CA ASN A 97 18.11 -15.65 -11.84
C ASN A 97 16.64 -15.66 -11.43
N ALA A 98 15.79 -15.01 -12.21
CA ALA A 98 14.36 -14.89 -11.92
C ALA A 98 13.61 -16.22 -12.12
N ASP A 99 12.93 -16.70 -11.07
CA ASP A 99 11.99 -17.81 -11.16
C ASP A 99 10.62 -17.31 -11.64
N LEU A 100 10.39 -17.42 -12.95
CA LEU A 100 9.12 -17.02 -13.57
C LEU A 100 7.91 -17.81 -13.05
N LYS A 101 8.10 -19.08 -12.64
CA LYS A 101 7.01 -19.89 -12.09
C LYS A 101 6.58 -19.35 -10.74
N ALA A 102 7.54 -19.02 -9.87
CA ALA A 102 7.26 -18.40 -8.58
C ALA A 102 6.63 -17.01 -8.73
N ILE A 103 7.08 -16.21 -9.70
CA ILE A 103 6.49 -14.91 -10.01
C ILE A 103 5.02 -15.06 -10.44
N ASN A 104 4.72 -15.95 -11.39
CA ASN A 104 3.37 -16.16 -11.88
C ASN A 104 2.42 -16.66 -10.79
N ALA A 105 2.85 -17.62 -9.97
CA ALA A 105 2.06 -18.10 -8.84
C ALA A 105 1.71 -16.95 -7.87
N LEU A 106 2.66 -16.04 -7.61
CA LEU A 106 2.43 -14.91 -6.74
C LEU A 106 1.49 -13.85 -7.36
N ILE A 107 1.51 -13.68 -8.69
CA ILE A 107 0.52 -12.85 -9.41
C ILE A 107 -0.89 -13.40 -9.19
N ASP A 108 -1.07 -14.71 -9.30
CA ASP A 108 -2.37 -15.37 -9.13
C ASP A 108 -2.90 -15.19 -7.70
N GLU A 109 -2.04 -15.43 -6.71
CA GLU A 109 -2.38 -15.20 -5.29
C GLU A 109 -2.78 -13.74 -5.02
N MET A 110 -2.02 -12.78 -5.55
CA MET A 110 -2.35 -11.35 -5.43
C MET A 110 -3.68 -11.01 -6.12
N SER A 111 -4.00 -11.67 -7.22
CA SER A 111 -5.25 -11.48 -7.96
C SER A 111 -6.47 -11.97 -7.18
N VAL A 112 -6.34 -13.08 -6.46
CA VAL A 112 -7.36 -13.57 -5.53
C VAL A 112 -7.63 -12.54 -4.43
N ILE A 113 -6.60 -11.97 -3.81
CA ILE A 113 -6.76 -10.94 -2.76
C ILE A 113 -7.45 -9.70 -3.31
N LYS A 114 -7.00 -9.19 -4.47
CA LYS A 114 -7.62 -8.03 -5.13
C LYS A 114 -9.10 -8.30 -5.44
N THR A 115 -9.44 -9.52 -5.84
CA THR A 115 -10.83 -9.94 -6.09
C THR A 115 -11.67 -9.91 -4.82
N LYS A 116 -11.15 -10.44 -3.70
CA LYS A 116 -11.82 -10.35 -2.38
C LYS A 116 -12.06 -8.89 -1.98
N MET A 117 -11.04 -8.05 -2.11
CA MET A 117 -11.14 -6.61 -1.83
C MET A 117 -12.19 -5.91 -2.73
N ALA A 118 -12.27 -6.28 -4.01
CA ALA A 118 -13.26 -5.73 -4.94
C ALA A 118 -14.69 -6.13 -4.54
N LYS A 119 -14.91 -7.41 -4.21
CA LYS A 119 -16.19 -7.92 -3.70
C LYS A 119 -16.61 -7.19 -2.41
N ALA A 120 -15.71 -7.03 -1.45
CA ALA A 120 -15.98 -6.31 -0.21
C ALA A 120 -16.38 -4.84 -0.44
N LYS A 121 -15.75 -4.17 -1.41
CA LYS A 121 -16.13 -2.79 -1.80
C LYS A 121 -17.51 -2.73 -2.44
N ALA A 122 -17.82 -3.66 -3.34
CA ALA A 122 -19.13 -3.75 -3.99
C ALA A 122 -20.24 -4.02 -2.96
N ALA A 123 -20.00 -4.98 -2.05
CA ALA A 123 -20.92 -5.29 -0.96
C ALA A 123 -21.19 -4.06 -0.07
N LYS A 124 -20.14 -3.34 0.35
CA LYS A 124 -20.30 -2.09 1.10
C LYS A 124 -21.12 -1.06 0.33
N HIS A 125 -20.83 -0.85 -0.95
CA HIS A 125 -21.54 0.14 -1.77
C HIS A 125 -23.05 -0.16 -1.82
N GLN A 126 -23.44 -1.43 -2.03
CA GLN A 126 -24.84 -1.83 -2.01
C GLN A 126 -25.47 -1.71 -0.61
N ALA A 127 -24.73 -2.07 0.44
CA ALA A 127 -25.20 -1.88 1.82
C ALA A 127 -25.43 -0.40 2.16
N ILE A 128 -24.62 0.54 1.63
CA ILE A 128 -24.89 1.98 1.75
C ILE A 128 -26.19 2.33 1.03
N ARG A 129 -26.37 1.91 -0.23
CA ARG A 129 -27.59 2.20 -1.01
C ARG A 129 -28.88 1.77 -0.31
N ASN A 130 -28.84 0.66 0.42
CA ASN A 130 -29.98 0.11 1.17
C ASN A 130 -30.34 0.93 2.43
N LEU A 131 -29.42 1.76 2.94
CA LEU A 131 -29.66 2.64 4.09
C LEU A 131 -30.19 4.02 3.69
N LEU A 132 -30.22 4.34 2.39
CA LEU A 132 -30.54 5.65 1.85
C LEU A 132 -31.95 5.67 1.25
N THR A 133 -32.60 6.85 1.35
CA THR A 133 -33.82 7.15 0.58
C THR A 133 -33.49 7.22 -0.92
N ASP A 134 -34.52 7.22 -1.76
CA ASP A 134 -34.31 7.25 -3.22
C ASP A 134 -33.58 8.53 -3.68
N GLU A 135 -33.90 9.69 -3.10
CA GLU A 135 -33.21 10.95 -3.39
C GLU A 135 -31.73 10.90 -2.94
N GLN A 136 -31.47 10.42 -1.73
CA GLN A 136 -30.10 10.27 -1.22
C GLN A 136 -29.29 9.26 -2.04
N ARG A 137 -29.93 8.20 -2.54
CA ARG A 137 -29.31 7.20 -3.41
C ARG A 137 -28.92 7.79 -4.75
N LEU A 138 -29.78 8.63 -5.35
CA LEU A 138 -29.46 9.35 -6.57
C LEU A 138 -28.23 10.26 -6.38
N GLN A 139 -28.19 11.01 -5.28
CA GLN A 139 -27.02 11.84 -4.95
C GLN A 139 -25.75 10.99 -4.78
N PHE A 140 -25.85 9.89 -4.04
CA PHE A 140 -24.74 8.96 -3.83
C PHE A 140 -24.19 8.38 -5.14
N ASP A 141 -25.08 7.94 -6.04
CA ASP A 141 -24.74 7.35 -7.32
C ASP A 141 -24.10 8.38 -8.26
N LEU A 142 -24.64 9.60 -8.33
CA LEU A 142 -24.07 10.70 -9.11
C LEU A 142 -22.65 11.04 -8.63
N HIS A 143 -22.44 11.16 -7.33
CA HIS A 143 -21.11 11.41 -6.77
C HIS A 143 -20.13 10.26 -7.03
N TYR A 144 -20.61 9.01 -7.05
CA TYR A 144 -19.78 7.85 -7.37
C TYR A 144 -19.36 7.85 -8.86
N SER A 145 -20.27 8.18 -9.76
CA SER A 145 -20.01 8.23 -11.22
C SER A 145 -19.01 9.32 -11.62
N GLN A 146 -19.08 10.49 -11.00
CA GLN A 146 -18.21 11.64 -11.32
C GLN A 146 -16.75 11.39 -10.95
N LYS A 147 -16.47 10.60 -9.90
CA LYS A 147 -15.09 10.21 -9.54
C LYS A 147 -14.40 9.38 -10.63
N GLY A 148 -15.15 8.68 -11.47
CA GLY A 148 -14.62 7.93 -12.62
C GLY A 148 -14.22 8.82 -13.81
N MET A 149 -14.80 10.02 -13.94
CA MET A 149 -14.57 10.90 -15.09
C MET A 149 -13.32 11.77 -14.97
N HIS A 150 -12.82 12.04 -13.76
CA HIS A 150 -11.62 12.87 -13.57
C HIS A 150 -10.34 12.25 -14.15
N TYR A 151 -10.28 10.93 -14.33
CA TYR A 151 -9.12 10.23 -14.92
C TYR A 151 -9.02 10.37 -16.45
N ARG A 152 -10.03 10.93 -17.13
CA ARG A 152 -10.06 11.05 -18.59
C ARG A 152 -9.53 12.37 -19.14
N LYS A 153 -9.26 13.36 -18.29
CA LYS A 153 -8.88 14.72 -18.71
C LYS A 153 -7.36 14.97 -18.80
N GLY A 154 -6.52 13.95 -18.55
CA GLY A 154 -5.07 14.10 -18.40
C GLY A 154 -4.18 13.52 -19.52
N TYR A 155 -4.76 13.01 -20.61
CA TYR A 155 -4.00 12.37 -21.72
C TYR A 155 -4.27 13.03 -23.09
N ASN A 156 -4.47 14.35 -23.12
CA ASN A 156 -4.39 15.15 -24.34
C ASN A 156 -3.33 16.22 -24.11
N ASN A 157 -2.07 15.90 -24.40
CA ASN A 157 -1.00 16.82 -24.76
C ASN A 157 0.08 16.00 -25.48
#